data_AF-A0ABD0T6K3-F1
#
_entry.id   AF-A0ABD0T6K3-F1
#
_cell.length_a   1.000
_cell.length_b   1.000
_cell.length_c   1.000
_cell.angle_alpha   90.00
_cell.angle_beta   90.00
_cell.angle_gamma   90.00
#
_symmetry.space_group_name_H-M   'P 1'
#
loop_
_entity.id
_entity.type
_entity.pdbx_description
1 polymer ?
#
loop_
_entity_poly.entity_id
_entity_poly.type
_entity_poly.pdbx_seq_one_letter_code
_entity_poly.pdbx_strand_id
1 'polypeptide(L)'
;MPKRKSESQLDYIVKKLKYLEKEIHNRRSRSRRRRHISSSSSDSSRSRSSTSISSLEKEAQEQSALPETEKQQHEGQFCQNDTTGVGLNPEILDIFGVDPTTIVDHGPPINPELANRLSYIATSGLKKEERKEITNKYLVPENCLAITAPELNPEIKAALSEGLMKRDKALESRQKSIATVISCLSMVITTQINSNEADHEMLKHLFDASRLLCDIQYTFKLEDDGWNTKADSRPVIVTPPAAASSASHHEHLPTPPPSASATSDLLERRTEYPVHNYPGCRNIIRTAFLNKEVPVSAIDIMMASLSSNTIKQYDVCIKRWYNYCQTNNIDLYQPNISTILNFLTDIFHNGSQYGTINSHRSALSLILGKIMENELISRYCKGVYRLRPTLPKYNITWDVSVVLEYLGSLFPHENISLEQMTKKCSTLIALVTAHRVQTISKMYLKNVFISDSQILIKITDLIKSSRPGVSQPVLRLPFFSEKPQICPAKALMSYMEKTQNLRKSDNLFISFRKPYNSVTSQSISRWIKDTLRDSGVDVSIFSAHSTRHASTSTAYNRGVNVDLIRNMAGRTGNSTTFARFYNRVIVDSADSSNFAKSICIPKNID
;
A
#
# COMPACT_ATOMS: atom_id res chain seq x y z
N MET A 1 -19.58 13.52 -61.71
CA MET A 1 -20.65 13.13 -60.75
C MET A 1 -20.19 11.94 -59.89
N PRO A 2 -20.56 11.85 -58.60
CA PRO A 2 -19.72 11.24 -57.57
C PRO A 2 -19.98 9.74 -57.34
N LYS A 3 -19.06 8.87 -57.78
CA LYS A 3 -18.99 7.44 -57.37
C LYS A 3 -17.96 7.14 -56.27
N ARG A 4 -17.07 8.08 -55.93
CA ARG A 4 -15.91 7.83 -55.05
C ARG A 4 -16.18 7.87 -53.52
N LYS A 5 -17.34 8.35 -53.06
CA LYS A 5 -17.67 8.38 -51.61
C LYS A 5 -18.30 7.07 -51.09
N SER A 6 -18.96 6.30 -51.95
CA SER A 6 -19.60 5.03 -51.55
C SER A 6 -18.60 3.88 -51.42
N GLU A 7 -17.54 3.85 -52.24
CA GLU A 7 -16.50 2.82 -52.16
C GLU A 7 -15.75 2.83 -50.83
N SER A 8 -15.45 4.01 -50.25
CA SER A 8 -14.74 4.08 -48.96
C SER A 8 -15.62 3.66 -47.77
N GLN A 9 -16.94 3.88 -47.84
CA GLN A 9 -17.88 3.37 -46.85
C GLN A 9 -18.08 1.87 -46.98
N LEU A 10 -18.15 1.34 -48.21
CA LEU A 10 -18.24 -0.09 -48.46
C LEU A 10 -16.99 -0.82 -47.91
N ASP A 11 -15.81 -0.26 -48.14
CA ASP A 11 -14.54 -0.83 -47.66
C ASP A 11 -14.43 -0.82 -46.12
N TYR A 12 -14.95 0.25 -45.48
CA TYR A 12 -15.07 0.32 -44.02
C TYR A 12 -16.05 -0.73 -43.47
N ILE A 13 -17.21 -0.90 -44.10
CA ILE A 13 -18.22 -1.88 -43.68
C ILE A 13 -17.67 -3.30 -43.85
N VAL A 14 -17.00 -3.61 -44.96
CA VAL A 14 -16.38 -4.93 -45.21
C VAL A 14 -15.29 -5.23 -44.18
N LYS A 15 -14.44 -4.25 -43.82
CA LYS A 15 -13.45 -4.42 -42.73
C LYS A 15 -14.12 -4.66 -41.38
N LYS A 16 -15.22 -3.97 -41.10
CA LYS A 16 -15.95 -4.12 -39.84
C LYS A 16 -16.67 -5.47 -39.74
N LEU A 17 -17.22 -5.97 -40.85
CA LEU A 17 -17.81 -7.31 -40.93
C LEU A 17 -16.76 -8.40 -40.69
N LYS A 18 -15.60 -8.33 -41.37
CA LYS A 18 -14.49 -9.28 -41.14
C LYS A 18 -14.00 -9.28 -39.68
N TYR A 19 -13.96 -8.11 -39.05
CA TYR A 19 -13.61 -8.00 -37.62
C TYR A 19 -14.67 -8.66 -36.72
N LEU A 20 -15.96 -8.41 -36.97
CA LEU A 20 -17.06 -8.98 -36.20
C LEU A 20 -17.17 -10.51 -36.39
N GLU A 21 -16.94 -11.02 -37.60
CA GLU A 21 -16.87 -12.46 -37.88
C GLU A 21 -15.76 -13.14 -37.08
N LYS A 22 -14.56 -12.51 -37.03
CA LYS A 22 -13.44 -13.00 -36.22
C LYS A 22 -13.77 -13.00 -34.72
N GLU A 23 -14.50 -12.00 -34.25
CA GLU A 23 -14.92 -11.90 -32.85
C GLU A 23 -16.00 -12.96 -32.50
N ILE A 24 -16.94 -13.22 -33.41
CA ILE A 24 -17.94 -14.30 -33.25
C ILE A 24 -17.26 -15.67 -33.26
N HIS A 25 -16.29 -15.89 -34.16
CA HIS A 25 -15.51 -17.13 -34.19
C HIS A 25 -14.75 -17.34 -32.87
N ASN A 26 -14.07 -16.30 -32.35
CA ASN A 26 -13.39 -16.37 -31.06
C ASN A 26 -14.35 -16.65 -29.88
N ARG A 27 -15.55 -16.07 -29.90
CA ARG A 27 -16.58 -16.34 -28.88
C ARG A 27 -17.13 -17.76 -28.97
N ARG A 28 -17.33 -18.30 -30.18
CA ARG A 28 -17.75 -19.70 -30.40
C ARG A 28 -16.67 -20.70 -29.95
N SER A 29 -15.38 -20.41 -30.20
CA SER A 29 -14.26 -21.22 -29.72
C SER A 29 -14.13 -21.22 -28.19
N ARG A 30 -14.42 -20.08 -27.53
CA ARG A 30 -14.49 -19.98 -26.06
C ARG A 30 -15.70 -20.72 -25.47
N SER A 31 -16.83 -20.75 -26.18
CA SER A 31 -18.03 -21.49 -25.75
C SER A 31 -17.87 -23.01 -25.91
N ARG A 32 -17.19 -23.48 -26.97
CA ARG A 32 -16.85 -24.91 -27.16
C ARG A 32 -15.88 -25.43 -26.08
N ARG A 33 -14.90 -24.63 -25.65
CA ARG A 33 -14.02 -24.98 -24.52
C ARG A 33 -14.75 -25.09 -23.17
N ARG A 34 -15.88 -24.39 -22.99
CA ARG A 34 -16.72 -24.53 -21.78
C ARG A 34 -17.55 -25.81 -21.74
N ARG A 35 -17.95 -26.37 -22.89
CA ARG A 35 -18.73 -27.62 -22.95
C ARG A 35 -17.88 -28.89 -22.76
N HIS A 36 -16.59 -28.84 -23.07
CA HIS A 36 -15.66 -29.97 -22.82
C HIS A 36 -15.18 -30.11 -21.37
N ILE A 37 -15.46 -29.13 -20.50
CA ILE A 37 -15.15 -29.21 -19.05
C ILE A 37 -16.36 -29.70 -18.24
N SER A 38 -17.56 -29.74 -18.83
CA SER A 38 -18.80 -30.12 -18.14
C SER A 38 -19.34 -31.50 -18.53
N SER A 39 -18.55 -32.36 -19.17
CA SER A 39 -19.02 -33.69 -19.66
C SER A 39 -18.04 -34.86 -19.45
N SER A 40 -17.15 -34.78 -18.45
CA SER A 40 -16.43 -35.94 -17.90
C SER A 40 -16.28 -35.71 -16.40
N SER A 41 -16.82 -36.50 -15.48
CA SER A 41 -17.43 -37.83 -15.52
C SER A 41 -18.01 -38.07 -14.13
N SER A 42 -19.28 -38.44 -14.04
CA SER A 42 -19.90 -38.97 -12.82
C SER A 42 -19.98 -40.49 -12.94
N ASP A 43 -19.75 -41.15 -11.81
CA ASP A 43 -20.08 -42.53 -11.44
C ASP A 43 -19.39 -43.71 -12.13
N SER A 44 -18.58 -44.43 -11.34
CA SER A 44 -19.00 -45.77 -10.91
C SER A 44 -18.20 -46.26 -9.70
N SER A 45 -18.90 -46.91 -8.79
CA SER A 45 -18.51 -47.37 -7.47
C SER A 45 -18.03 -48.83 -7.46
N ARG A 46 -17.20 -49.15 -6.46
CA ARG A 46 -16.98 -50.46 -5.80
C ARG A 46 -16.70 -51.71 -6.67
N SER A 47 -15.53 -52.31 -6.43
CA SER A 47 -15.42 -53.73 -6.03
C SER A 47 -14.02 -54.11 -5.55
N ARG A 48 -13.99 -54.95 -4.50
CA ARG A 48 -12.83 -55.59 -3.88
C ARG A 48 -12.20 -56.64 -4.80
N SER A 49 -10.88 -56.80 -4.74
CA SER A 49 -10.23 -58.12 -4.86
C SER A 49 -8.78 -58.07 -4.33
N SER A 50 -8.54 -58.92 -3.35
CA SER A 50 -7.26 -59.40 -2.81
C SER A 50 -6.42 -60.13 -3.85
N THR A 51 -5.08 -60.09 -3.72
CA THR A 51 -4.05 -61.15 -3.97
C THR A 51 -2.67 -60.47 -3.75
N SER A 52 -1.99 -60.64 -2.61
CA SER A 52 -1.05 -61.71 -2.22
C SER A 52 0.32 -61.69 -2.92
N ILE A 53 1.36 -61.45 -2.09
CA ILE A 53 2.62 -62.22 -1.96
C ILE A 53 3.69 -62.11 -3.07
N SER A 54 4.86 -61.55 -2.71
CA SER A 54 6.19 -62.20 -2.55
C SER A 54 7.30 -61.19 -2.84
N SER A 55 8.08 -60.76 -1.84
CA SER A 55 9.33 -61.39 -1.38
C SER A 55 10.51 -61.13 -2.32
N LEU A 56 11.53 -60.45 -1.79
CA LEU A 56 12.93 -60.92 -1.83
C LEU A 56 13.73 -60.13 -0.79
N GLU A 57 14.22 -60.89 0.18
CA GLU A 57 15.08 -60.56 1.32
C GLU A 57 16.55 -60.40 0.88
N LYS A 58 17.36 -59.73 1.72
CA LYS A 58 18.53 -60.28 2.47
C LYS A 58 19.42 -59.14 3.01
N GLU A 59 19.53 -58.97 4.34
CA GLU A 59 20.56 -59.54 5.26
C GLU A 59 21.92 -58.83 5.12
N ALA A 60 22.72 -58.44 6.12
CA ALA A 60 22.90 -58.72 7.56
C ALA A 60 23.74 -57.54 8.18
N GLN A 61 23.57 -57.02 9.40
CA GLN A 61 23.76 -57.53 10.79
C GLN A 61 25.22 -57.45 11.35
N GLU A 62 25.41 -56.70 12.45
CA GLU A 62 26.22 -56.96 13.68
C GLU A 62 26.22 -55.66 14.56
N GLN A 63 25.49 -55.56 15.69
CA GLN A 63 25.80 -55.92 17.11
C GLN A 63 27.14 -55.32 17.63
N SER A 64 27.25 -54.62 18.78
CA SER A 64 26.85 -54.97 20.16
C SER A 64 26.97 -53.77 21.13
N ALA A 65 26.00 -53.55 22.03
CA ALA A 65 26.07 -53.70 23.50
C ALA A 65 26.49 -52.47 24.36
N LEU A 66 25.65 -52.17 25.36
CA LEU A 66 25.81 -51.21 26.48
C LEU A 66 26.51 -51.88 27.69
N PRO A 67 27.12 -51.09 28.60
CA PRO A 67 26.67 -51.06 30.01
C PRO A 67 26.67 -49.63 30.61
N GLU A 68 25.58 -49.20 31.27
CA GLU A 68 25.37 -49.12 32.73
C GLU A 68 26.13 -48.01 33.51
N THR A 69 25.30 -47.10 34.06
CA THR A 69 25.32 -46.44 35.39
C THR A 69 26.58 -45.76 35.92
N GLU A 70 26.51 -44.44 36.12
CA GLU A 70 26.53 -43.76 37.44
C GLU A 70 26.61 -42.23 37.27
N LYS A 71 25.70 -41.50 37.95
CA LYS A 71 25.72 -40.04 38.05
C LYS A 71 26.15 -39.66 39.46
N GLN A 72 27.33 -39.08 39.63
CA GLN A 72 27.65 -38.18 40.74
C GLN A 72 28.70 -37.12 40.31
N GLN A 73 28.21 -35.88 40.25
CA GLN A 73 28.76 -34.63 40.79
C GLN A 73 30.24 -34.20 40.64
N HIS A 74 30.35 -32.90 40.31
CA HIS A 74 31.37 -31.89 40.62
C HIS A 74 32.47 -31.50 39.58
N GLU A 75 32.34 -30.24 39.16
CA GLU A 75 33.38 -29.20 38.93
C GLU A 75 34.52 -29.37 37.92
N GLY A 76 34.41 -28.61 36.83
CA GLY A 76 35.38 -27.60 36.40
C GLY A 76 36.66 -28.03 35.67
N GLN A 77 36.76 -27.74 34.37
CA GLN A 77 37.89 -27.00 33.78
C GLN A 77 37.72 -26.78 32.27
N PHE A 78 37.85 -25.52 31.86
CA PHE A 78 37.92 -25.08 30.47
C PHE A 78 39.40 -25.05 30.09
N CYS A 79 39.82 -25.89 29.14
CA CYS A 79 41.15 -25.80 28.54
C CYS A 79 41.07 -25.02 27.22
N GLN A 80 41.95 -24.02 27.14
CA GLN A 80 42.31 -23.28 25.94
C GLN A 80 42.79 -24.22 24.83
N ASN A 81 42.47 -23.89 23.58
CA ASN A 81 43.34 -24.20 22.46
C ASN A 81 43.45 -22.94 21.60
N ASP A 82 44.68 -22.43 21.53
CA ASP A 82 45.11 -21.39 20.61
C ASP A 82 44.92 -21.85 19.16
N THR A 83 44.43 -20.95 18.32
CA THR A 83 44.80 -20.94 16.91
C THR A 83 44.94 -19.49 16.46
N THR A 84 46.14 -19.19 15.98
CA THR A 84 46.57 -17.93 15.40
C THR A 84 45.68 -17.55 14.21
N GLY A 85 44.89 -16.49 14.36
CA GLY A 85 44.15 -15.84 13.29
C GLY A 85 44.49 -14.36 13.25
N VAL A 86 44.99 -13.88 12.13
CA VAL A 86 45.27 -12.46 11.88
C VAL A 86 43.98 -11.66 12.13
N GLY A 87 43.97 -10.85 13.18
CA GLY A 87 42.83 -9.98 13.52
C GLY A 87 42.55 -9.00 12.38
N LEU A 88 41.27 -8.82 12.05
CA LEU A 88 40.84 -7.86 11.04
C LEU A 88 41.25 -6.44 11.46
N ASN A 89 41.77 -5.67 10.50
CA ASN A 89 42.20 -4.29 10.71
C ASN A 89 41.02 -3.44 11.26
N PRO A 90 41.23 -2.57 12.26
CA PRO A 90 40.20 -1.69 12.83
C PRO A 90 39.39 -0.87 11.82
N GLU A 91 39.95 -0.48 10.66
CA GLU A 91 39.17 0.18 9.60
C GLU A 91 38.14 -0.75 8.92
N ILE A 92 38.40 -2.07 8.90
CA ILE A 92 37.49 -3.08 8.34
C ILE A 92 36.35 -3.37 9.33
N LEU A 93 36.63 -3.31 10.63
CA LEU A 93 35.62 -3.47 11.69
C LEU A 93 34.62 -2.32 11.69
N ASP A 94 35.05 -1.10 11.41
CA ASP A 94 34.17 0.08 11.32
C ASP A 94 33.21 0.00 10.11
N ILE A 95 33.63 -0.69 9.04
CA ILE A 95 32.80 -0.95 7.85
C ILE A 95 31.67 -1.94 8.14
N PHE A 96 31.88 -2.91 9.03
CA PHE A 96 30.86 -3.91 9.39
C PHE A 96 29.77 -3.39 10.34
N GLY A 97 29.95 -2.17 10.87
CA GLY A 97 29.05 -1.58 11.86
C GLY A 97 29.21 -2.21 13.24
N VAL A 98 28.53 -1.63 14.24
CA VAL A 98 28.57 -2.10 15.63
C VAL A 98 28.15 -3.57 15.67
N ASP A 99 29.01 -4.42 16.22
CA ASP A 99 28.76 -5.84 16.36
C ASP A 99 27.41 -6.06 17.09
N PRO A 100 26.45 -6.82 16.54
CA PRO A 100 25.19 -7.11 17.24
C PRO A 100 25.39 -7.93 18.52
N THR A 101 26.62 -8.42 18.78
CA THR A 101 27.05 -9.04 20.03
C THR A 101 27.88 -8.12 20.93
N THR A 102 28.18 -6.88 20.52
CA THR A 102 28.72 -5.89 21.47
C THR A 102 27.70 -5.68 22.58
N ILE A 103 28.18 -5.77 23.81
CA ILE A 103 27.40 -5.68 25.04
C ILE A 103 26.60 -4.37 24.99
N VAL A 104 25.29 -4.47 24.75
CA VAL A 104 24.36 -3.46 25.21
C VAL A 104 24.48 -3.52 26.74
N ASP A 105 24.66 -2.38 27.41
CA ASP A 105 24.67 -2.34 28.87
C ASP A 105 23.36 -2.96 29.40
N HIS A 106 23.44 -4.24 29.75
CA HIS A 106 22.33 -4.99 30.31
C HIS A 106 22.37 -4.80 31.83
N GLY A 107 21.20 -4.66 32.43
CA GLY A 107 21.09 -4.65 33.89
C GLY A 107 21.59 -5.97 34.51
N PRO A 108 21.79 -6.00 35.84
CA PRO A 108 22.21 -7.21 36.53
C PRO A 108 21.25 -8.38 36.25
N PRO A 109 21.74 -9.63 36.21
CA PRO A 109 20.89 -10.78 35.94
C PRO A 109 19.81 -10.93 37.01
N ILE A 110 18.56 -11.13 36.56
CA ILE A 110 17.44 -11.46 37.44
C ILE A 110 17.39 -12.97 37.69
N ASN A 111 16.53 -13.40 38.61
CA ASN A 111 16.31 -14.82 38.91
C ASN A 111 16.06 -15.63 37.60
N PRO A 112 16.82 -16.72 37.31
CA PRO A 112 16.72 -17.46 36.04
C PRO A 112 15.34 -18.05 35.75
N GLU A 113 14.65 -18.48 36.79
CA GLU A 113 13.30 -19.01 36.70
C GLU A 113 12.26 -17.94 36.33
N LEU A 114 12.45 -16.72 36.83
CA LEU A 114 11.66 -15.55 36.45
C LEU A 114 11.98 -15.12 35.01
N ALA A 115 13.27 -15.08 34.64
CA ALA A 115 13.73 -14.74 33.30
C ALA A 115 13.08 -15.65 32.23
N ASN A 116 13.11 -16.97 32.44
CA ASN A 116 12.50 -17.94 31.52
C ASN A 116 10.99 -17.69 31.30
N ARG A 117 10.25 -17.40 32.38
CA ARG A 117 8.81 -17.13 32.31
C ARG A 117 8.53 -15.81 31.59
N LEU A 118 9.29 -14.75 31.87
CA LEU A 118 9.15 -13.46 31.19
C LEU A 118 9.50 -13.57 29.69
N SER A 119 10.55 -14.29 29.33
CA SER A 119 10.92 -14.55 27.92
C SER A 119 9.83 -15.33 27.17
N TYR A 120 9.23 -16.33 27.80
CA TYR A 120 8.11 -17.06 27.22
C TYR A 120 6.89 -16.14 26.99
N ILE A 121 6.53 -15.33 27.99
CA ILE A 121 5.38 -14.39 27.87
C ILE A 121 5.66 -13.31 26.81
N ALA A 122 6.89 -12.81 26.72
CA ALA A 122 7.27 -11.80 25.72
C ALA A 122 7.21 -12.33 24.28
N THR A 123 7.45 -13.63 24.07
CA THR A 123 7.45 -14.27 22.74
C THR A 123 6.09 -14.87 22.36
N SER A 124 5.35 -15.42 23.32
CA SER A 124 4.11 -16.16 23.10
C SER A 124 2.85 -15.37 23.47
N GLY A 125 2.99 -14.32 24.30
CA GLY A 125 1.88 -13.55 24.85
C GLY A 125 1.04 -14.29 25.90
N LEU A 126 0.17 -13.57 26.60
CA LEU A 126 -0.81 -14.15 27.53
C LEU A 126 -2.05 -14.67 26.81
N LYS A 127 -2.60 -15.81 27.26
CA LYS A 127 -3.87 -16.34 26.78
C LYS A 127 -5.02 -15.36 27.11
N LYS A 128 -6.08 -15.41 26.31
CA LYS A 128 -7.22 -14.48 26.45
C LYS A 128 -7.89 -14.57 27.82
N GLU A 129 -8.04 -15.78 28.38
CA GLU A 129 -8.72 -15.96 29.66
C GLU A 129 -7.86 -15.51 30.85
N GLU A 130 -6.56 -15.84 30.85
CA GLU A 130 -5.59 -15.33 31.85
C GLU A 130 -5.55 -13.80 31.88
N ARG A 131 -5.59 -13.16 30.71
CA ARG A 131 -5.63 -11.69 30.62
C ARG A 131 -6.88 -11.10 31.27
N LYS A 132 -8.05 -11.71 31.04
CA LYS A 132 -9.30 -11.25 31.66
C LYS A 132 -9.28 -11.45 33.18
N GLU A 133 -8.76 -12.57 33.64
CA GLU A 133 -8.64 -12.88 35.06
C GLU A 133 -7.80 -11.82 35.79
N ILE A 134 -6.62 -11.47 35.24
CA ILE A 134 -5.76 -10.41 35.78
C ILE A 134 -6.47 -9.05 35.74
N THR A 135 -7.13 -8.69 34.63
CA THR A 135 -7.85 -7.42 34.51
C THR A 135 -9.01 -7.29 35.49
N ASN A 136 -9.74 -8.37 35.77
CA ASN A 136 -10.83 -8.36 36.74
C ASN A 136 -10.35 -8.32 38.19
N LYS A 137 -9.15 -8.88 38.45
CA LYS A 137 -8.55 -8.90 39.79
C LYS A 137 -8.06 -7.52 40.24
N TYR A 138 -7.50 -6.73 39.33
CA TYR A 138 -6.94 -5.41 39.64
C TYR A 138 -7.76 -4.30 38.99
N LEU A 139 -8.79 -3.86 39.71
CA LEU A 139 -9.67 -2.76 39.31
C LEU A 139 -8.99 -1.40 39.55
N VAL A 140 -9.42 -0.39 38.78
CA VAL A 140 -8.94 0.98 38.93
C VAL A 140 -9.34 1.53 40.30
N PRO A 141 -8.40 2.10 41.09
CA PRO A 141 -8.72 2.69 42.38
C PRO A 141 -9.73 3.84 42.27
N GLU A 142 -10.72 3.86 43.16
CA GLU A 142 -11.80 4.87 43.14
C GLU A 142 -11.29 6.31 43.30
N ASN A 143 -10.17 6.50 43.99
CA ASN A 143 -9.52 7.79 44.19
C ASN A 143 -8.59 8.21 43.03
N CYS A 144 -8.44 7.39 41.98
CA CYS A 144 -7.56 7.65 40.84
C CYS A 144 -8.21 7.31 39.49
N LEU A 145 -9.41 7.81 39.23
CA LEU A 145 -10.15 7.49 37.99
C LEU A 145 -9.49 8.00 36.70
N ALA A 146 -8.53 8.92 36.78
CA ALA A 146 -7.85 9.52 35.63
C ALA A 146 -7.02 8.52 34.80
N ILE A 147 -6.64 7.38 35.39
CA ILE A 147 -5.97 6.27 34.70
C ILE A 147 -6.97 5.33 34.00
N THR A 148 -8.27 5.59 34.06
CA THR A 148 -9.25 4.79 33.30
C THR A 148 -9.07 5.03 31.81
N ALA A 149 -9.23 3.98 31.01
CA ALA A 149 -9.24 4.12 29.56
C ALA A 149 -10.49 4.90 29.11
N PRO A 150 -10.35 5.96 28.29
CA PRO A 150 -11.50 6.65 27.72
C PRO A 150 -12.27 5.71 26.79
N GLU A 151 -13.60 5.78 26.86
CA GLU A 151 -14.46 5.03 25.96
C GLU A 151 -14.90 5.91 24.79
N LEU A 152 -14.97 5.32 23.60
CA LEU A 152 -15.40 6.03 22.40
C LEU A 152 -16.82 6.56 22.57
N ASN A 153 -16.97 7.88 22.42
CA ASN A 153 -18.26 8.56 22.51
C ASN A 153 -19.25 7.91 21.51
N PRO A 154 -20.46 7.52 21.96
CA PRO A 154 -21.47 6.86 21.12
C PRO A 154 -21.86 7.66 19.86
N GLU A 155 -21.84 9.00 19.92
CA GLU A 155 -22.13 9.87 18.77
C GLU A 155 -21.03 9.79 17.70
N ILE A 156 -19.76 9.80 18.14
CA ILE A 156 -18.59 9.66 17.27
C ILE A 156 -18.54 8.22 16.71
N LYS A 157 -18.84 7.24 17.55
CA LYS A 157 -18.92 5.82 17.16
C LYS A 157 -19.91 5.58 16.03
N ALA A 158 -21.03 6.29 15.99
CA ALA A 158 -22.02 6.19 14.92
C ALA A 158 -21.55 6.80 13.58
N ALA A 159 -20.61 7.75 13.63
CA ALA A 159 -20.05 8.43 12.47
C ALA A 159 -18.78 7.77 11.89
N LEU A 160 -18.15 6.85 12.63
CA LEU A 160 -16.89 6.22 12.25
C LEU A 160 -17.07 4.95 11.40
N SER A 161 -16.09 4.70 10.52
CA SER A 161 -16.02 3.43 9.77
C SER A 161 -15.59 2.27 10.66
N GLU A 162 -16.02 1.03 10.34
CA GLU A 162 -15.65 -0.19 11.09
C GLU A 162 -14.15 -0.37 11.30
N GLY A 163 -13.32 0.06 10.34
CA GLY A 163 -11.86 -0.01 10.46
C GLY A 163 -11.30 0.93 11.52
N LEU A 164 -11.88 2.13 11.64
CA LEU A 164 -11.49 3.11 12.67
C LEU A 164 -12.00 2.69 14.04
N MET A 165 -13.24 2.17 14.12
CA MET A 165 -13.79 1.61 15.36
C MET A 165 -12.93 0.45 15.89
N LYS A 166 -12.42 -0.43 15.01
CA LYS A 166 -11.52 -1.52 15.42
C LYS A 166 -10.17 -1.03 15.91
N ARG A 167 -9.65 0.06 15.33
CA ARG A 167 -8.38 0.66 15.75
C ARG A 167 -8.52 1.33 17.12
N ASP A 168 -9.57 2.12 17.30
CA ASP A 168 -9.93 2.74 18.57
C ASP A 168 -10.14 1.70 19.67
N LYS A 169 -10.92 0.64 19.40
CA LYS A 169 -11.12 -0.45 20.37
C LYS A 169 -9.81 -1.17 20.76
N ALA A 170 -8.83 -1.24 19.85
CA ALA A 170 -7.53 -1.79 20.15
C ALA A 170 -6.66 -0.85 21.02
N LEU A 171 -6.82 0.47 20.87
CA LEU A 171 -6.18 1.47 21.74
C LEU A 171 -6.82 1.46 23.13
N GLU A 172 -8.15 1.47 23.20
CA GLU A 172 -8.91 1.33 24.45
C GLU A 172 -8.46 0.06 25.21
N SER A 173 -8.33 -1.07 24.51
CA SER A 173 -7.87 -2.33 25.13
C SER A 173 -6.45 -2.26 25.69
N ARG A 174 -5.54 -1.50 25.05
CA ARG A 174 -4.16 -1.32 25.56
C ARG A 174 -4.13 -0.41 26.78
N GLN A 175 -4.89 0.68 26.74
CA GLN A 175 -5.04 1.61 27.87
C GLN A 175 -5.66 0.91 29.08
N LYS A 176 -6.66 0.03 28.88
CA LYS A 176 -7.22 -0.81 29.96
C LYS A 176 -6.16 -1.71 30.60
N SER A 177 -5.30 -2.34 29.81
CA SER A 177 -4.19 -3.15 30.34
C SER A 177 -3.18 -2.31 31.12
N ILE A 178 -2.82 -1.10 30.65
CA ILE A 178 -1.92 -0.20 31.39
C ILE A 178 -2.53 0.21 32.73
N ALA A 179 -3.82 0.56 32.75
CA ALA A 179 -4.56 0.91 33.97
C ALA A 179 -4.55 -0.24 35.00
N THR A 180 -4.75 -1.48 34.54
CA THR A 180 -4.65 -2.69 35.40
C THR A 180 -3.26 -2.83 36.01
N VAL A 181 -2.18 -2.60 35.25
CA VAL A 181 -0.80 -2.70 35.75
C VAL A 181 -0.52 -1.60 36.79
N ILE A 182 -0.92 -0.36 36.52
CA ILE A 182 -0.79 0.76 37.48
C ILE A 182 -1.55 0.43 38.77
N SER A 183 -2.74 -0.16 38.67
CA SER A 183 -3.55 -0.56 39.82
C SER A 183 -2.86 -1.66 40.64
N CYS A 184 -2.27 -2.66 39.97
CA CYS A 184 -1.49 -3.72 40.60
C CYS A 184 -0.28 -3.16 41.37
N LEU A 185 0.49 -2.25 40.75
CA LEU A 185 1.64 -1.60 41.41
C LEU A 185 1.19 -0.73 42.58
N SER A 186 0.10 0.02 42.41
CA SER A 186 -0.46 0.89 43.44
C SER A 186 -0.87 0.11 44.69
N MET A 187 -1.48 -1.07 44.54
CA MET A 187 -1.81 -1.93 45.68
C MET A 187 -0.57 -2.32 46.49
N VAL A 188 0.52 -2.73 45.82
CA VAL A 188 1.77 -3.11 46.49
C VAL A 188 2.40 -1.89 47.18
N ILE A 189 2.41 -0.74 46.51
CA ILE A 189 2.90 0.53 47.08
C ILE A 189 2.07 0.90 48.33
N THR A 190 0.74 0.83 48.27
CA THR A 190 -0.14 1.11 49.41
C THR A 190 0.12 0.17 50.58
N THR A 191 0.29 -1.13 50.33
CA THR A 191 0.64 -2.09 51.37
C THR A 191 1.97 -1.74 52.04
N GLN A 192 2.98 -1.34 51.25
CA GLN A 192 4.31 -1.01 51.77
C GLN A 192 4.34 0.32 52.53
N ILE A 193 3.60 1.34 52.08
CA ILE A 193 3.44 2.62 52.80
C ILE A 193 2.77 2.41 54.18
N ASN A 194 1.83 1.46 54.26
CA ASN A 194 1.10 1.17 55.50
C ASN A 194 1.83 0.16 56.41
N SER A 195 3.02 -0.30 56.04
CA SER A 195 3.83 -1.22 56.84
C SER A 195 4.74 -0.45 57.82
N ASN A 196 5.00 -1.04 58.99
CA ASN A 196 5.88 -0.42 60.01
C ASN A 196 7.37 -0.40 59.60
N GLU A 197 7.76 -1.16 58.58
CA GLU A 197 9.13 -1.28 58.06
C GLU A 197 9.13 -1.14 56.53
N ALA A 198 8.85 0.08 56.04
CA ALA A 198 8.80 0.34 54.61
C ALA A 198 10.20 0.24 53.97
N ASP A 199 10.37 -0.66 53.01
CA ASP A 199 11.53 -0.69 52.08
C ASP A 199 11.47 0.50 51.10
N HIS A 200 12.34 1.48 51.32
CA HIS A 200 12.37 2.73 50.56
C HIS A 200 12.92 2.53 49.14
N GLU A 201 13.84 1.59 48.95
CA GLU A 201 14.37 1.28 47.61
C GLU A 201 13.32 0.55 46.79
N MET A 202 12.62 -0.43 47.36
CA MET A 202 11.51 -1.10 46.66
C MET A 202 10.40 -0.12 46.27
N LEU A 203 10.02 0.80 47.17
CA LEU A 203 9.03 1.85 46.88
C LEU A 203 9.46 2.74 45.71
N LYS A 204 10.74 3.12 45.65
CA LYS A 204 11.29 3.92 44.55
C LYS A 204 11.19 3.19 43.21
N HIS A 205 11.61 1.92 43.15
CA HIS A 205 11.52 1.11 41.93
C HIS A 205 10.07 0.94 41.44
N LEU A 206 9.14 0.65 42.34
CA LEU A 206 7.72 0.47 42.01
C LEU A 206 7.06 1.79 41.58
N PHE A 207 7.42 2.90 42.22
CA PHE A 207 6.88 4.21 41.87
C PHE A 207 7.42 4.72 40.54
N ASP A 208 8.70 4.53 40.23
CA ASP A 208 9.27 4.89 38.92
C ASP A 208 8.66 4.05 37.79
N ALA A 209 8.38 2.76 38.02
CA ALA A 209 7.62 1.94 37.08
C ALA A 209 6.19 2.47 36.87
N SER A 210 5.52 2.88 37.94
CA SER A 210 4.18 3.48 37.88
C SER A 210 4.17 4.81 37.12
N ARG A 211 5.19 5.66 37.33
CA ARG A 211 5.35 6.93 36.61
C ARG A 211 5.53 6.73 35.11
N LEU A 212 6.37 5.79 34.69
CA LEU A 212 6.56 5.48 33.27
C LEU A 212 5.28 4.94 32.62
N LEU A 213 4.51 4.11 33.33
CA LEU A 213 3.23 3.63 32.82
C LEU A 213 2.17 4.73 32.68
N CYS A 214 2.13 5.67 33.63
CA CYS A 214 1.29 6.88 33.53
C CYS A 214 1.70 7.77 32.35
N ASP A 215 3.00 7.92 32.09
CA ASP A 215 3.52 8.70 30.95
C ASP A 215 3.20 8.04 29.59
N ILE A 216 3.33 6.72 29.51
CA ILE A 216 2.89 5.93 28.34
C ILE A 216 1.38 6.14 28.11
N GLN A 217 0.58 6.08 29.17
CA GLN A 217 -0.86 6.32 29.07
C GLN A 217 -1.19 7.75 28.61
N TYR A 218 -0.46 8.76 29.10
CA TYR A 218 -0.60 10.15 28.67
C TYR A 218 -0.23 10.32 27.19
N THR A 219 0.84 9.68 26.72
CA THR A 219 1.25 9.70 25.31
C THR A 219 0.17 9.09 24.41
N PHE A 220 -0.48 8.00 24.84
CA PHE A 220 -1.63 7.44 24.11
C PHE A 220 -2.83 8.39 24.06
N LYS A 221 -3.00 9.30 25.04
CA LYS A 221 -4.03 10.36 24.98
C LYS A 221 -3.66 11.44 23.95
N LEU A 222 -2.40 11.83 23.87
CA LEU A 222 -1.91 12.85 22.92
C LEU A 222 -1.86 12.37 21.45
N GLU A 223 -1.63 11.08 21.20
CA GLU A 223 -1.66 10.54 19.83
C GLU A 223 -3.05 10.60 19.18
N ASP A 224 -4.12 10.79 19.96
CA ASP A 224 -5.49 11.02 19.48
C ASP A 224 -5.73 12.51 19.12
N ASP A 225 -4.97 13.44 19.70
CA ASP A 225 -5.05 14.91 19.51
C ASP A 225 -4.23 15.44 18.31
N GLY A 226 -3.91 14.57 17.34
CA GLY A 226 -3.08 14.87 16.16
C GLY A 226 -3.60 15.96 15.20
N TRP A 227 -4.57 16.78 15.62
CA TRP A 227 -5.00 18.01 14.97
C TRP A 227 -4.46 19.30 15.61
N ASN A 228 -3.77 19.25 16.76
CA ASN A 228 -3.31 20.49 17.41
C ASN A 228 -1.78 20.61 17.39
N THR A 229 -1.28 21.39 16.42
CA THR A 229 0.08 21.94 16.46
C THR A 229 0.23 22.88 17.65
N LYS A 230 1.13 22.54 18.58
CA LYS A 230 1.77 23.40 19.60
C LYS A 230 0.96 24.63 20.06
N ALA A 231 0.29 24.49 21.20
CA ALA A 231 0.08 25.60 22.11
C ALA A 231 0.24 25.08 23.55
N ASP A 232 1.21 25.63 24.27
CA ASP A 232 1.30 25.48 25.72
C ASP A 232 0.00 25.99 26.35
N SER A 233 -0.75 25.11 27.00
CA SER A 233 -1.87 25.48 27.86
C SER A 233 -2.04 24.39 28.91
N ARG A 234 -1.52 24.65 30.12
CA ARG A 234 -1.82 23.83 31.30
C ARG A 234 -3.34 23.87 31.57
N PRO A 235 -3.98 22.78 32.01
CA PRO A 235 -5.40 22.80 32.30
C PRO A 235 -5.67 23.62 33.56
N VAL A 236 -6.46 24.69 33.42
CA VAL A 236 -7.07 25.42 34.53
C VAL A 236 -8.27 24.61 35.00
N ILE A 237 -8.27 24.25 36.28
CA ILE A 237 -9.40 23.65 36.99
C ILE A 237 -10.53 24.67 37.01
N VAL A 238 -11.68 24.36 36.39
CA VAL A 238 -12.89 25.17 36.49
C VAL A 238 -13.93 24.41 37.29
N THR A 239 -14.15 24.87 38.52
CA THR A 239 -15.35 24.58 39.32
C THR A 239 -16.54 25.43 38.83
N PRO A 240 -17.79 24.93 38.87
CA PRO A 240 -18.96 25.68 38.43
C PRO A 240 -19.52 26.59 39.53
N PRO A 241 -20.22 27.69 39.18
CA PRO A 241 -21.55 27.88 39.77
C PRO A 241 -22.63 28.50 38.86
N ALA A 242 -23.82 27.92 39.00
CA ALA A 242 -25.18 28.48 39.20
C ALA A 242 -25.66 29.82 38.58
N ALA A 243 -26.77 29.69 37.83
CA ALA A 243 -28.09 30.37 37.90
C ALA A 243 -28.24 31.91 38.05
N ALA A 244 -29.04 32.49 37.13
CA ALA A 244 -30.07 33.57 37.28
C ALA A 244 -30.20 34.34 35.94
N SER A 245 -31.28 34.20 35.15
CA SER A 245 -32.62 34.84 35.21
C SER A 245 -32.76 36.21 34.48
N SER A 246 -33.70 36.22 33.51
CA SER A 246 -34.75 37.23 33.21
C SER A 246 -34.49 38.51 32.37
N ALA A 247 -35.58 38.84 31.62
CA ALA A 247 -36.02 40.09 30.96
C ALA A 247 -35.47 40.36 29.53
N SER A 248 -36.23 40.21 28.43
CA SER A 248 -37.44 40.90 27.91
C SER A 248 -37.20 42.31 27.36
N HIS A 249 -37.36 42.52 26.04
CA HIS A 249 -38.31 43.50 25.46
C HIS A 249 -38.28 43.61 23.91
N HIS A 250 -39.50 43.53 23.38
CA HIS A 250 -40.15 44.22 22.25
C HIS A 250 -39.70 44.16 20.78
N GLU A 251 -40.69 43.75 19.99
CA GLU A 251 -40.94 43.89 18.56
C GLU A 251 -40.88 45.35 18.05
N HIS A 252 -40.51 45.52 16.77
CA HIS A 252 -41.32 46.28 15.83
C HIS A 252 -40.97 45.96 14.37
N LEU A 253 -41.96 45.46 13.62
CA LEU A 253 -42.02 45.45 12.15
C LEU A 253 -42.28 46.86 11.60
N PRO A 254 -41.94 47.09 10.32
CA PRO A 254 -42.97 47.61 9.41
C PRO A 254 -43.06 46.90 8.04
N THR A 255 -44.26 47.04 7.48
CA THR A 255 -44.92 46.46 6.30
C THR A 255 -44.55 47.11 4.94
N PRO A 256 -45.02 46.57 3.78
CA PRO A 256 -44.46 46.76 2.43
C PRO A 256 -45.26 47.75 1.54
N PRO A 257 -44.85 47.94 0.26
CA PRO A 257 -45.84 48.13 -0.81
C PRO A 257 -45.39 47.50 -2.17
N PRO A 258 -46.12 47.66 -3.30
CA PRO A 258 -47.37 46.97 -3.62
C PRO A 258 -47.33 46.23 -4.99
N SER A 259 -48.36 45.42 -5.23
CA SER A 259 -48.67 44.72 -6.49
C SER A 259 -49.35 45.60 -7.55
N ALA A 260 -49.04 45.36 -8.83
CA ALA A 260 -49.88 45.74 -9.97
C ALA A 260 -49.82 44.66 -11.08
N SER A 261 -50.84 44.64 -11.93
CA SER A 261 -51.51 43.52 -12.57
C SER A 261 -51.06 43.10 -13.97
N ALA A 262 -51.40 41.83 -14.28
CA ALA A 262 -51.46 41.10 -15.55
C ALA A 262 -51.85 41.83 -16.84
N THR A 263 -51.35 41.37 -18.01
CA THR A 263 -52.13 40.57 -19.00
C THR A 263 -51.31 40.14 -20.24
N SER A 264 -51.60 38.89 -20.68
CA SER A 264 -51.49 38.25 -22.01
C SER A 264 -50.33 38.53 -22.98
N ASP A 265 -49.58 37.48 -23.33
CA ASP A 265 -49.64 36.91 -24.70
C ASP A 265 -48.94 35.54 -24.78
N LEU A 266 -49.71 34.53 -25.16
CA LEU A 266 -49.28 33.17 -25.50
C LEU A 266 -49.12 33.08 -27.01
N LEU A 267 -47.89 33.14 -27.53
CA LEU A 267 -47.57 32.62 -28.86
C LEU A 267 -46.18 31.95 -28.85
N GLU A 268 -46.20 30.71 -29.33
CA GLU A 268 -45.12 29.75 -29.49
C GLU A 268 -43.73 30.33 -29.78
N ARG A 269 -42.76 30.00 -28.90
CA ARG A 269 -41.36 29.86 -29.32
C ARG A 269 -40.84 28.51 -28.88
N ARG A 270 -40.67 27.61 -29.85
CA ARG A 270 -39.66 26.55 -29.77
C ARG A 270 -38.31 27.23 -29.53
N THR A 271 -37.78 27.11 -28.32
CA THR A 271 -36.39 27.47 -28.06
C THR A 271 -35.51 26.29 -28.47
N GLU A 272 -34.77 26.50 -29.55
CA GLU A 272 -33.60 25.68 -29.87
C GLU A 272 -32.65 25.73 -28.67
N TYR A 273 -32.37 24.57 -28.06
CA TYR A 273 -31.40 24.49 -26.97
C TYR A 273 -30.00 24.81 -27.52
N PRO A 274 -29.30 25.83 -26.99
CA PRO A 274 -27.93 26.10 -27.39
C PRO A 274 -27.05 24.91 -26.95
N VAL A 275 -26.29 24.36 -27.89
CA VAL A 275 -25.25 23.36 -27.59
C VAL A 275 -24.17 24.06 -26.74
N HIS A 276 -24.33 24.04 -25.42
CA HIS A 276 -23.29 24.55 -24.54
C HIS A 276 -22.06 23.65 -24.64
N ASN A 277 -20.97 24.22 -25.16
CA ASN A 277 -19.69 23.52 -25.26
C ASN A 277 -19.14 23.23 -23.86
N TYR A 278 -18.62 22.01 -23.68
CA TYR A 278 -18.00 21.58 -22.43
C TYR A 278 -16.92 22.57 -21.97
N PRO A 279 -17.08 23.25 -20.81
CA PRO A 279 -16.20 24.34 -20.37
C PRO A 279 -14.86 23.85 -19.78
N GLY A 280 -14.65 22.53 -19.71
CA GLY A 280 -13.45 21.92 -19.14
C GLY A 280 -13.57 21.58 -17.66
N CYS A 281 -12.94 20.47 -17.25
CA CYS A 281 -12.96 19.96 -15.88
C CYS A 281 -12.51 20.98 -14.84
N ARG A 282 -11.41 21.70 -15.12
CA ARG A 282 -10.83 22.69 -14.21
C ARG A 282 -11.84 23.80 -13.89
N ASN A 283 -12.56 24.27 -14.91
CA ASN A 283 -13.54 25.35 -14.76
C ASN A 283 -14.76 24.87 -13.98
N ILE A 284 -15.28 23.67 -14.25
CA ILE A 284 -16.41 23.11 -13.50
C ILE A 284 -16.07 22.91 -12.02
N ILE A 285 -14.87 22.41 -11.70
CA ILE A 285 -14.42 22.28 -10.31
C ILE A 285 -14.28 23.66 -9.66
N ARG A 286 -13.70 24.63 -10.36
CA ARG A 286 -13.56 26.01 -9.86
C ARG A 286 -14.93 26.64 -9.58
N THR A 287 -15.89 26.50 -10.48
CA THR A 287 -17.27 26.97 -10.27
C THR A 287 -17.93 26.25 -9.10
N ALA A 288 -17.71 24.93 -8.94
CA ALA A 288 -18.22 24.21 -7.78
C ALA A 288 -17.66 24.73 -6.44
N PHE A 289 -16.40 25.18 -6.40
CA PHE A 289 -15.85 25.85 -5.21
C PHE A 289 -16.43 27.25 -4.99
N LEU A 290 -16.62 28.03 -6.05
CA LEU A 290 -17.29 29.33 -5.96
C LEU A 290 -18.72 29.20 -5.41
N ASN A 291 -19.47 28.20 -5.87
CA ASN A 291 -20.83 27.91 -5.39
C ASN A 291 -20.86 27.44 -3.92
N LYS A 292 -19.71 27.09 -3.35
CA LYS A 292 -19.53 26.75 -1.93
C LYS A 292 -18.95 27.92 -1.13
N GLU A 293 -19.02 29.14 -1.67
CA GLU A 293 -18.57 30.37 -1.03
C GLU A 293 -17.07 30.37 -0.67
N VAL A 294 -16.28 29.57 -1.37
CA VAL A 294 -14.81 29.57 -1.20
C VAL A 294 -14.26 30.91 -1.68
N PRO A 295 -13.45 31.62 -0.87
CA PRO A 295 -12.81 32.87 -1.27
C PRO A 295 -11.96 32.69 -2.54
N VAL A 296 -12.07 33.63 -3.49
CA VAL A 296 -11.36 33.54 -4.79
C VAL A 296 -9.85 33.38 -4.62
N SER A 297 -9.27 34.00 -3.59
CA SER A 297 -7.86 33.89 -3.22
C SER A 297 -7.44 32.47 -2.81
N ALA A 298 -8.35 31.67 -2.26
CA ALA A 298 -8.09 30.30 -1.84
C ALA A 298 -8.27 29.27 -2.96
N ILE A 299 -8.99 29.62 -4.04
CA ILE A 299 -9.36 28.67 -5.10
C ILE A 299 -8.14 28.06 -5.76
N ASP A 300 -7.15 28.87 -6.17
CA ASP A 300 -6.01 28.34 -6.91
C ASP A 300 -5.12 27.44 -6.02
N ILE A 301 -5.09 27.70 -4.71
CA ILE A 301 -4.46 26.83 -3.72
C ILE A 301 -5.23 25.52 -3.58
N MET A 302 -6.56 25.57 -3.45
CA MET A 302 -7.40 24.36 -3.40
C MET A 302 -7.31 23.54 -4.67
N MET A 303 -7.24 24.18 -5.85
CA MET A 303 -7.03 23.50 -7.12
C MET A 303 -5.68 22.80 -7.20
N ALA A 304 -4.65 23.29 -6.52
CA ALA A 304 -3.34 22.65 -6.43
C ALA A 304 -3.35 21.33 -5.63
N SER A 305 -4.40 21.05 -4.85
CA SER A 305 -4.60 19.74 -4.21
C SER A 305 -4.75 18.58 -5.21
N LEU A 306 -5.07 18.89 -6.47
CA LEU A 306 -5.26 17.92 -7.53
C LEU A 306 -4.07 17.92 -8.49
N SER A 307 -3.40 16.77 -8.60
CA SER A 307 -2.36 16.60 -9.62
C SER A 307 -2.94 16.74 -11.04
N SER A 308 -2.12 17.15 -12.00
CA SER A 308 -2.55 17.24 -13.42
C SER A 308 -3.06 15.90 -13.96
N ASN A 309 -2.55 14.76 -13.47
CA ASN A 309 -3.07 13.44 -13.82
C ASN A 309 -4.46 13.19 -13.22
N THR A 310 -4.71 13.64 -11.99
CA THR A 310 -6.03 13.55 -11.35
C THR A 310 -7.05 14.38 -12.13
N ILE A 311 -6.71 15.61 -12.53
CA ILE A 311 -7.59 16.47 -13.34
C ILE A 311 -7.93 15.78 -14.67
N LYS A 312 -6.94 15.24 -15.40
CA LYS A 312 -7.16 14.49 -16.64
C LYS A 312 -8.05 13.26 -16.45
N GLN A 313 -7.88 12.54 -15.34
CA GLN A 313 -8.70 11.38 -15.01
C GLN A 313 -10.14 11.80 -14.67
N TYR A 314 -10.32 12.88 -13.92
CA TYR A 314 -11.63 13.40 -13.53
C TYR A 314 -12.36 14.06 -14.70
N ASP A 315 -11.64 14.65 -15.66
CA ASP A 315 -12.21 15.26 -16.86
C ASP A 315 -13.07 14.28 -17.66
N VAL A 316 -12.66 13.01 -17.74
CA VAL A 316 -13.48 11.94 -18.35
C VAL A 316 -14.83 11.78 -17.65
N CYS A 317 -14.86 11.83 -16.32
CA CYS A 317 -16.10 11.78 -15.55
C CYS A 317 -16.92 13.04 -15.72
N ILE A 318 -16.31 14.19 -15.49
CA ILE A 318 -17.00 15.48 -15.43
C ILE A 318 -17.55 15.84 -16.81
N LYS A 319 -16.86 15.51 -17.90
CA LYS A 319 -17.38 15.69 -19.26
C LYS A 319 -18.60 14.81 -19.53
N ARG A 320 -18.58 13.55 -19.09
CA ARG A 320 -19.74 12.65 -19.22
C ARG A 320 -20.92 13.13 -18.38
N TRP A 321 -20.66 13.54 -17.13
CA TRP A 321 -21.67 14.10 -16.24
C TRP A 321 -22.29 15.36 -16.83
N TYR A 322 -21.47 16.28 -17.32
CA TYR A 322 -21.91 17.49 -18.01
C TYR A 322 -22.86 17.17 -19.17
N ASN A 323 -22.46 16.28 -20.08
CA ASN A 323 -23.31 15.89 -21.21
C ASN A 323 -24.61 15.20 -20.75
N TYR A 324 -24.55 14.37 -19.72
CA TYR A 324 -25.71 13.71 -19.14
C TYR A 324 -26.69 14.72 -18.55
N CYS A 325 -26.20 15.72 -17.81
CA CYS A 325 -27.01 16.82 -17.27
C CYS A 325 -27.68 17.63 -18.37
N GLN A 326 -26.93 18.00 -19.42
CA GLN A 326 -27.48 18.76 -20.56
C GLN A 326 -28.58 17.97 -21.28
N THR A 327 -28.36 16.67 -21.51
CA THR A 327 -29.32 15.82 -22.25
C THR A 327 -30.62 15.59 -21.48
N ASN A 328 -30.55 15.53 -20.15
CA ASN A 328 -31.70 15.21 -19.30
C ASN A 328 -32.25 16.44 -18.56
N ASN A 329 -31.81 17.66 -18.91
CA ASN A 329 -32.19 18.92 -18.29
C ASN A 329 -32.05 18.92 -16.75
N ILE A 330 -30.87 18.50 -16.25
CA ILE A 330 -30.53 18.42 -14.82
C ILE A 330 -29.53 19.54 -14.48
N ASP A 331 -29.68 20.16 -13.31
CA ASP A 331 -28.64 21.02 -12.76
C ASP A 331 -27.32 20.26 -12.52
N LEU A 332 -26.21 20.87 -12.95
CA LEU A 332 -24.89 20.25 -12.90
C LEU A 332 -24.35 20.07 -11.46
N TYR A 333 -24.73 20.97 -10.54
CA TYR A 333 -24.20 21.09 -9.19
C TYR A 333 -25.20 20.64 -8.11
N GLN A 334 -26.51 20.66 -8.41
CA GLN A 334 -27.59 20.30 -7.50
C GLN A 334 -28.49 19.17 -8.03
N PRO A 335 -27.94 18.00 -8.45
CA PRO A 335 -28.75 16.85 -8.80
C PRO A 335 -29.34 16.18 -7.55
N ASN A 336 -30.42 15.41 -7.72
CA ASN A 336 -30.90 14.50 -6.68
C ASN A 336 -30.18 13.14 -6.73
N ILE A 337 -30.37 12.32 -5.68
CA ILE A 337 -29.70 11.01 -5.57
C ILE A 337 -30.12 10.05 -6.70
N SER A 338 -31.40 10.04 -7.08
CA SER A 338 -31.90 9.17 -8.15
C SER A 338 -31.17 9.44 -9.46
N THR A 339 -30.98 10.71 -9.80
CA THR A 339 -30.25 11.15 -10.98
C THR A 339 -28.79 10.69 -10.98
N ILE A 340 -28.10 10.82 -9.84
CA ILE A 340 -26.73 10.34 -9.68
C ILE A 340 -26.66 8.82 -9.89
N LEU A 341 -27.59 8.07 -9.28
CA LEU A 341 -27.63 6.61 -9.42
C LEU A 341 -27.91 6.20 -10.86
N ASN A 342 -28.82 6.87 -11.57
CA ASN A 342 -29.09 6.62 -12.99
C ASN A 342 -27.84 6.85 -13.83
N PHE A 343 -27.13 7.96 -13.63
CA PHE A 343 -25.87 8.24 -14.33
C PHE A 343 -24.79 7.18 -14.06
N LEU A 344 -24.60 6.78 -12.80
CA LEU A 344 -23.64 5.73 -12.46
C LEU A 344 -24.05 4.37 -13.01
N THR A 345 -25.36 4.14 -13.17
CA THR A 345 -25.95 2.93 -13.78
C THR A 345 -25.69 2.88 -15.28
N ASP A 346 -25.80 4.01 -15.99
CA ASP A 346 -25.41 4.10 -17.40
C ASP A 346 -23.92 3.79 -17.60
N ILE A 347 -23.06 4.33 -16.73
CA ILE A 347 -21.63 4.03 -16.76
C ILE A 347 -21.37 2.53 -16.55
N PHE A 348 -22.14 1.90 -15.64
CA PHE A 348 -22.06 0.47 -15.39
C PHE A 348 -22.57 -0.36 -16.57
N HIS A 349 -23.71 -0.04 -17.17
CA HIS A 349 -24.23 -0.76 -18.35
C HIS A 349 -23.30 -0.64 -19.56
N ASN A 350 -22.55 0.46 -19.67
CA ASN A 350 -21.47 0.63 -20.65
C ASN A 350 -20.20 -0.21 -20.38
N GLY A 351 -20.26 -1.19 -19.48
CA GLY A 351 -19.18 -2.16 -19.25
C GLY A 351 -18.11 -1.72 -18.25
N SER A 352 -18.29 -0.59 -17.57
CA SER A 352 -17.30 -0.10 -16.60
C SER A 352 -17.13 -1.03 -15.40
N GLN A 353 -15.88 -1.14 -14.93
CA GLN A 353 -15.52 -1.92 -13.75
C GLN A 353 -15.64 -1.08 -12.48
N TYR A 354 -15.64 -1.73 -11.30
CA TYR A 354 -15.72 -1.06 -10.01
C TYR A 354 -14.73 0.09 -9.85
N GLY A 355 -13.46 -0.10 -10.25
CA GLY A 355 -12.44 0.94 -10.13
C GLY A 355 -12.75 2.21 -10.94
N THR A 356 -13.34 2.06 -12.12
CA THR A 356 -13.76 3.19 -12.96
C THR A 356 -14.93 3.93 -12.32
N ILE A 357 -15.95 3.20 -11.86
CA ILE A 357 -17.13 3.78 -11.19
C ILE A 357 -16.71 4.49 -9.91
N ASN A 358 -15.79 3.92 -9.14
CA ASN A 358 -15.26 4.56 -7.94
C ASN A 358 -14.50 5.85 -8.27
N SER A 359 -13.76 5.89 -9.38
CA SER A 359 -13.15 7.13 -9.87
C SER A 359 -14.19 8.18 -10.29
N HIS A 360 -15.29 7.77 -10.92
CA HIS A 360 -16.39 8.67 -11.24
C HIS A 360 -17.02 9.23 -9.97
N ARG A 361 -17.29 8.36 -8.97
CA ARG A 361 -17.77 8.77 -7.65
C ARG A 361 -16.87 9.81 -7.01
N SER A 362 -15.55 9.60 -7.00
CA SER A 362 -14.60 10.57 -6.42
C SER A 362 -14.57 11.90 -7.17
N ALA A 363 -14.68 11.88 -8.51
CA ALA A 363 -14.76 13.10 -9.31
C ALA A 363 -16.06 13.89 -9.04
N LEU A 364 -17.20 13.19 -8.96
CA LEU A 364 -18.48 13.80 -8.60
C LEU A 364 -18.48 14.32 -7.16
N SER A 365 -17.83 13.63 -6.22
CA SER A 365 -17.72 14.08 -4.82
C SER A 365 -17.08 15.45 -4.70
N LEU A 366 -16.14 15.77 -5.58
CA LEU A 366 -15.47 17.06 -5.58
C LEU A 366 -16.43 18.21 -5.95
N ILE A 367 -17.32 17.98 -6.92
CA ILE A 367 -18.25 19.00 -7.40
C ILE A 367 -19.57 19.03 -6.60
N LEU A 368 -20.12 17.86 -6.23
CA LEU A 368 -21.41 17.73 -5.57
C LEU A 368 -21.33 17.70 -4.04
N GLY A 369 -20.16 17.44 -3.46
CA GLY A 369 -19.97 17.43 -2.01
C GLY A 369 -20.77 16.32 -1.29
N LYS A 370 -21.43 16.70 -0.19
CA LYS A 370 -22.02 15.79 0.82
C LYS A 370 -23.04 14.80 0.25
N ILE A 371 -23.74 15.13 -0.84
CA ILE A 371 -24.70 14.21 -1.48
C ILE A 371 -24.04 12.89 -1.91
N MET A 372 -22.73 12.89 -2.23
CA MET A 372 -21.97 11.71 -2.64
C MET A 372 -21.60 10.75 -1.48
N GLU A 373 -21.82 11.18 -0.24
CA GLU A 373 -21.62 10.39 0.98
C GLU A 373 -22.87 9.57 1.36
N ASN A 374 -23.96 9.70 0.61
CA ASN A 374 -25.22 9.01 0.86
C ASN A 374 -25.06 7.46 0.88
N GLU A 375 -25.80 6.79 1.79
CA GLU A 375 -25.71 5.33 1.94
C GLU A 375 -26.13 4.59 0.67
N LEU A 376 -27.11 5.08 -0.10
CA LEU A 376 -27.57 4.45 -1.34
C LEU A 376 -26.45 4.38 -2.38
N ILE A 377 -25.64 5.45 -2.51
CA ILE A 377 -24.48 5.46 -3.41
C ILE A 377 -23.42 4.45 -2.94
N SER A 378 -23.22 4.35 -1.62
CA SER A 378 -22.31 3.36 -1.04
C SER A 378 -22.81 1.92 -1.26
N ARG A 379 -24.10 1.66 -1.13
CA ARG A 379 -24.74 0.36 -1.43
C ARG A 379 -24.65 0.04 -2.91
N TYR A 380 -24.90 1.01 -3.78
CA TYR A 380 -24.73 0.87 -5.22
C TYR A 380 -23.30 0.44 -5.59
N CYS A 381 -22.28 1.12 -5.07
CA CYS A 381 -20.89 0.74 -5.32
C CYS A 381 -20.55 -0.67 -4.80
N LYS A 382 -21.10 -1.09 -3.64
CA LYS A 382 -20.97 -2.48 -3.15
C LYS A 382 -21.61 -3.48 -4.12
N GLY A 383 -22.78 -3.14 -4.67
CA GLY A 383 -23.47 -3.93 -5.70
C GLY A 383 -22.63 -4.07 -6.97
N VAL A 384 -22.08 -2.96 -7.48
CA VAL A 384 -21.16 -2.95 -8.63
C VAL A 384 -19.99 -3.91 -8.42
N TYR A 385 -19.35 -3.89 -7.25
CA TYR A 385 -18.25 -4.80 -6.93
C TYR A 385 -18.71 -6.26 -6.91
N ARG A 386 -19.87 -6.57 -6.32
CA ARG A 386 -20.39 -7.95 -6.26
C ARG A 386 -20.77 -8.48 -7.64
N LEU A 387 -21.35 -7.65 -8.50
CA LEU A 387 -21.72 -8.01 -9.86
C LEU A 387 -20.51 -8.12 -10.78
N ARG A 388 -19.45 -7.33 -10.54
CA ARG A 388 -18.22 -7.30 -11.32
C ARG A 388 -16.99 -7.20 -10.41
N PRO A 389 -16.60 -8.31 -9.76
CA PRO A 389 -15.45 -8.30 -8.86
C PRO A 389 -14.17 -8.03 -9.65
N THR A 390 -13.39 -7.06 -9.18
CA THR A 390 -12.10 -6.74 -9.79
C THR A 390 -11.03 -7.69 -9.28
N LEU A 391 -10.50 -8.53 -10.15
CA LEU A 391 -9.34 -9.37 -9.83
C LEU A 391 -8.04 -8.59 -9.97
N PRO A 392 -7.02 -8.84 -9.14
CA PRO A 392 -5.68 -8.33 -9.37
C PRO A 392 -5.21 -8.73 -10.76
N LYS A 393 -4.62 -7.79 -11.51
CA LYS A 393 -4.11 -8.08 -12.86
C LYS A 393 -3.05 -9.19 -12.87
N TYR A 394 -2.25 -9.28 -11.81
CA TYR A 394 -1.17 -10.25 -11.67
C TYR A 394 -1.37 -11.08 -10.39
N ASN A 395 -1.46 -12.40 -10.55
CA ASN A 395 -1.35 -13.40 -9.48
C ASN A 395 0.02 -14.11 -9.49
N ILE A 396 0.69 -14.11 -10.65
CA ILE A 396 2.04 -14.61 -10.89
C ILE A 396 2.94 -13.49 -11.43
N THR A 397 4.25 -13.71 -11.43
CA THR A 397 5.25 -12.83 -12.07
C THR A 397 6.30 -13.64 -12.84
N TRP A 398 6.99 -13.01 -13.79
CA TRP A 398 8.06 -13.62 -14.59
C TRP A 398 9.39 -13.71 -13.82
N ASP A 399 10.28 -14.61 -14.27
CA ASP A 399 11.62 -14.80 -13.71
C ASP A 399 12.58 -13.70 -14.17
N VAL A 400 13.18 -13.02 -13.18
CA VAL A 400 14.13 -11.93 -13.41
C VAL A 400 15.39 -12.39 -14.12
N SER A 401 15.79 -13.65 -13.97
CA SER A 401 17.03 -14.19 -14.54
C SER A 401 17.02 -14.14 -16.07
N VAL A 402 15.90 -14.49 -16.71
CA VAL A 402 15.71 -14.40 -18.18
C VAL A 402 15.98 -12.99 -18.71
N VAL A 403 15.48 -11.98 -18.01
CA VAL A 403 15.68 -10.58 -18.42
C VAL A 403 17.11 -10.12 -18.15
N LEU A 404 17.72 -10.56 -17.04
CA LEU A 404 19.12 -10.24 -16.73
C LEU A 404 20.09 -10.89 -17.73
N GLU A 405 19.80 -12.10 -18.22
CA GLU A 405 20.60 -12.78 -19.23
C GLU A 405 20.57 -12.03 -20.57
N TYR A 406 19.39 -11.66 -21.05
CA TYR A 406 19.24 -10.80 -22.23
C TYR A 406 19.94 -9.44 -22.06
N LEU A 407 19.77 -8.80 -20.90
CA LEU A 407 20.45 -7.54 -20.62
C LEU A 407 21.98 -7.73 -20.59
N GLY A 408 22.45 -8.87 -20.08
CA GLY A 408 23.86 -9.26 -20.08
C GLY A 408 24.44 -9.44 -21.49
N SER A 409 23.67 -9.98 -22.43
CA SER A 409 24.13 -10.17 -23.83
C SER A 409 24.37 -8.84 -24.57
N LEU A 410 23.78 -7.74 -24.09
CA LEU A 410 24.03 -6.38 -24.57
C LEU A 410 25.31 -5.76 -23.96
N PHE A 411 26.36 -6.56 -23.79
CA PHE A 411 27.69 -6.14 -23.34
C PHE A 411 28.72 -6.68 -24.35
N PRO A 412 29.78 -5.93 -24.69
CA PRO A 412 30.23 -4.63 -24.15
C PRO A 412 29.39 -3.43 -24.63
N HIS A 413 29.38 -2.32 -23.87
CA HIS A 413 28.47 -1.18 -24.10
C HIS A 413 28.83 -0.34 -25.33
N GLU A 414 30.07 -0.40 -25.76
CA GLU A 414 30.62 0.27 -26.92
C GLU A 414 29.91 -0.19 -28.20
N ASN A 415 29.64 -1.50 -28.28
CA ASN A 415 29.11 -2.19 -29.46
C ASN A 415 27.60 -2.07 -29.65
N ILE A 416 26.87 -1.52 -28.68
CA ILE A 416 25.41 -1.42 -28.75
C ILE A 416 24.95 -0.02 -29.17
N SER A 417 23.84 0.01 -29.90
CA SER A 417 23.18 1.25 -30.32
C SER A 417 22.67 2.07 -29.13
N LEU A 418 22.43 3.36 -29.34
CA LEU A 418 21.82 4.22 -28.32
C LEU A 418 20.45 3.70 -27.86
N GLU A 419 19.66 3.11 -28.77
CA GLU A 419 18.38 2.50 -28.42
C GLU A 419 18.56 1.32 -27.45
N GLN A 420 19.45 0.39 -27.75
CA GLN A 420 19.76 -0.76 -26.89
C GLN A 420 20.32 -0.30 -25.54
N MET A 421 21.24 0.66 -25.53
CA MET A 421 21.81 1.23 -24.30
C MET A 421 20.72 1.87 -23.42
N THR A 422 19.81 2.62 -24.04
CA THR A 422 18.68 3.29 -23.34
C THR A 422 17.74 2.25 -22.71
N LYS A 423 17.35 1.22 -23.47
CA LYS A 423 16.50 0.12 -22.98
C LYS A 423 17.18 -0.66 -21.86
N LYS A 424 18.47 -0.96 -22.01
CA LYS A 424 19.29 -1.64 -21.00
C LYS A 424 19.35 -0.86 -19.69
N CYS A 425 19.81 0.40 -19.76
CA CYS A 425 19.95 1.26 -18.58
C CYS A 425 18.60 1.45 -17.86
N SER A 426 17.53 1.81 -18.58
CA SER A 426 16.22 2.05 -17.98
C SER A 426 15.62 0.79 -17.33
N THR A 427 15.84 -0.39 -17.91
CA THR A 427 15.32 -1.65 -17.35
C THR A 427 16.12 -2.11 -16.14
N LEU A 428 17.46 -1.99 -16.17
CA LEU A 428 18.31 -2.28 -15.00
C LEU A 428 17.98 -1.38 -13.82
N ILE A 429 17.81 -0.07 -14.03
CA ILE A 429 17.39 0.85 -12.96
C ILE A 429 16.02 0.46 -12.41
N ALA A 430 15.06 0.10 -13.28
CA ALA A 430 13.73 -0.33 -12.84
C ALA A 430 13.76 -1.63 -12.02
N LEU A 431 14.62 -2.58 -12.38
CA LEU A 431 14.82 -3.84 -11.66
C LEU A 431 15.48 -3.63 -10.30
N VAL A 432 16.60 -2.89 -10.25
CA VAL A 432 17.42 -2.75 -9.04
C VAL A 432 16.73 -1.85 -8.01
N THR A 433 16.04 -0.79 -8.45
CA THR A 433 15.43 0.17 -7.52
C THR A 433 13.99 -0.16 -7.14
N ALA A 434 13.29 -1.01 -7.91
CA ALA A 434 11.87 -1.34 -7.74
C ALA A 434 10.92 -0.12 -7.63
N HIS A 435 11.34 1.08 -8.07
CA HIS A 435 10.49 2.27 -8.05
C HIS A 435 9.46 2.28 -9.21
N ARG A 436 8.50 3.20 -9.12
CA ARG A 436 7.54 3.41 -10.21
C ARG A 436 8.25 4.09 -11.38
N VAL A 437 7.81 3.80 -12.60
CA VAL A 437 8.33 4.47 -13.82
C VAL A 437 8.21 6.00 -13.74
N GLN A 438 7.19 6.52 -13.02
CA GLN A 438 7.09 7.95 -12.73
C GLN A 438 8.34 8.49 -12.02
N THR A 439 8.84 7.79 -11.00
CA THR A 439 10.06 8.16 -10.27
C THR A 439 11.26 8.15 -11.22
N ILE A 440 11.37 7.13 -12.06
CA ILE A 440 12.47 6.99 -13.05
C ILE A 440 12.44 8.16 -14.06
N SER A 441 11.26 8.62 -14.49
CA SER A 441 11.15 9.79 -15.38
C SER A 441 11.49 11.13 -14.72
N LYS A 442 11.63 11.17 -13.39
CA LYS A 442 11.98 12.35 -12.60
C LYS A 442 13.42 12.34 -12.09
N MET A 443 14.29 11.57 -12.74
CA MET A 443 15.73 11.64 -12.53
C MET A 443 16.33 12.75 -13.40
N TYR A 444 17.21 13.55 -12.80
CA TYR A 444 17.90 14.66 -13.43
C TYR A 444 19.41 14.49 -13.26
N LEU A 445 20.20 14.90 -14.27
CA LEU A 445 21.64 14.74 -14.27
C LEU A 445 22.31 15.48 -13.10
N LYS A 446 21.88 16.71 -12.82
CA LYS A 446 22.38 17.49 -11.67
C LYS A 446 22.15 16.84 -10.29
N ASN A 447 21.25 15.86 -10.21
CA ASN A 447 20.93 15.14 -8.99
C ASN A 447 21.60 13.76 -8.92
N VAL A 448 22.51 13.45 -9.85
CA VAL A 448 23.32 12.23 -9.87
C VAL A 448 24.63 12.51 -9.13
N PHE A 449 24.91 11.72 -8.10
CA PHE A 449 26.14 11.79 -7.31
C PHE A 449 26.85 10.45 -7.42
N ILE A 450 28.07 10.47 -7.93
CA ILE A 450 28.88 9.27 -8.15
C ILE A 450 29.90 9.19 -7.01
N SER A 451 29.96 8.03 -6.34
CA SER A 451 31.02 7.67 -5.42
C SER A 451 31.75 6.42 -5.92
N ASP A 452 32.82 6.01 -5.26
CA ASP A 452 33.61 4.84 -5.68
C ASP A 452 32.81 3.53 -5.59
N SER A 453 31.86 3.45 -4.65
CA SER A 453 31.06 2.25 -4.37
C SER A 453 29.68 2.22 -5.04
N GLN A 454 29.09 3.38 -5.37
CA GLN A 454 27.73 3.45 -5.92
C GLN A 454 27.42 4.78 -6.60
N ILE A 455 26.31 4.83 -7.32
CA ILE A 455 25.69 6.06 -7.81
C ILE A 455 24.41 6.33 -7.01
N LEU A 456 24.28 7.54 -6.47
CA LEU A 456 23.09 8.03 -5.78
C LEU A 456 22.33 9.01 -6.69
N ILE A 457 21.01 8.84 -6.80
CA ILE A 457 20.17 9.75 -7.59
C ILE A 457 19.06 10.30 -6.69
N LYS A 458 19.11 11.60 -6.41
CA LYS A 458 18.11 12.28 -5.56
C LYS A 458 16.88 12.66 -6.38
N ILE A 459 15.70 12.24 -5.94
CA ILE A 459 14.43 12.66 -6.55
C ILE A 459 13.97 13.93 -5.84
N THR A 460 13.93 15.05 -6.54
CA THR A 460 13.49 16.34 -5.95
C THR A 460 12.01 16.61 -6.16
N ASP A 461 11.43 16.03 -7.22
CA ASP A 461 10.03 16.26 -7.58
C ASP A 461 9.07 15.49 -6.69
N LEU A 462 7.88 16.06 -6.44
CA LEU A 462 6.79 15.35 -5.80
C LEU A 462 6.32 14.19 -6.69
N ILE A 463 6.26 13.00 -6.08
CA ILE A 463 5.77 11.75 -6.66
C ILE A 463 4.54 11.26 -5.91
N LYS A 464 3.86 10.24 -6.45
CA LYS A 464 2.64 9.69 -5.85
C LYS A 464 2.79 9.22 -4.38
N SER A 465 4.01 8.91 -3.94
CA SER A 465 4.31 8.50 -2.57
C SER A 465 4.82 9.63 -1.67
N SER A 466 5.00 10.84 -2.18
CA SER A 466 5.42 12.00 -1.39
C SER A 466 4.35 12.41 -0.40
N ARG A 467 4.77 12.85 0.80
CA ARG A 467 3.90 13.30 1.88
C ARG A 467 4.58 14.44 2.65
N PRO A 468 3.83 15.35 3.28
CA PRO A 468 4.40 16.33 4.20
C PRO A 468 5.24 15.65 5.28
N GLY A 469 6.39 16.24 5.63
CA GLY A 469 7.30 15.72 6.65
C GLY A 469 8.12 14.48 6.25
N VAL A 470 7.99 13.97 5.02
CA VAL A 470 8.73 12.79 4.55
C VAL A 470 9.71 13.17 3.44
N SER A 471 10.99 12.81 3.61
CA SER A 471 12.03 13.00 2.60
C SER A 471 11.69 12.27 1.31
N GLN A 472 12.01 12.90 0.18
CA GLN A 472 11.91 12.25 -1.12
C GLN A 472 12.93 11.10 -1.24
N PRO A 473 12.65 10.09 -2.07
CA PRO A 473 13.53 8.93 -2.18
C PRO A 473 14.87 9.27 -2.83
N VAL A 474 15.91 8.56 -2.39
CA VAL A 474 17.23 8.52 -3.01
C VAL A 474 17.43 7.14 -3.61
N LEU A 475 17.61 7.08 -4.92
CA LEU A 475 17.87 5.84 -5.64
C LEU A 475 19.35 5.49 -5.49
N ARG A 476 19.64 4.23 -5.18
CA ARG A 476 20.99 3.72 -4.99
C ARG A 476 21.29 2.68 -6.06
N LEU A 477 22.35 2.90 -6.83
CA LEU A 477 22.82 1.99 -7.89
C LEU A 477 24.25 1.53 -7.55
N PRO A 478 24.43 0.34 -6.98
CA PRO A 478 25.75 -0.17 -6.65
C PRO A 478 26.56 -0.51 -7.91
N PHE A 479 27.90 -0.46 -7.79
CA PHE A 479 28.78 -1.06 -8.78
C PHE A 479 28.89 -2.58 -8.57
N PHE A 480 28.72 -3.35 -9.64
CA PHE A 480 28.94 -4.80 -9.66
C PHE A 480 30.17 -5.11 -10.51
N SER A 481 31.33 -5.13 -9.87
CA SER A 481 32.62 -5.36 -10.54
C SER A 481 32.77 -6.80 -11.01
N GLU A 482 32.17 -7.77 -10.32
CA GLU A 482 32.21 -9.19 -10.71
C GLU A 482 31.28 -9.51 -11.88
N LYS A 483 30.25 -8.67 -12.10
CA LYS A 483 29.26 -8.85 -13.19
C LYS A 483 29.01 -7.54 -13.94
N PRO A 484 30.02 -7.00 -14.66
CA PRO A 484 29.90 -5.72 -15.36
C PRO A 484 28.79 -5.70 -16.41
N GLN A 485 28.44 -6.86 -16.98
CA GLN A 485 27.42 -7.01 -18.02
C GLN A 485 26.00 -6.64 -17.56
N ILE A 486 25.71 -6.74 -16.26
CA ILE A 486 24.41 -6.39 -15.64
C ILE A 486 24.54 -5.27 -14.60
N CYS A 487 25.68 -4.59 -14.52
CA CYS A 487 25.94 -3.54 -13.55
C CYS A 487 25.09 -2.28 -13.86
N PRO A 488 24.15 -1.88 -12.98
CA PRO A 488 23.28 -0.73 -13.23
C PRO A 488 24.05 0.60 -13.24
N ALA A 489 25.07 0.74 -12.37
CA ALA A 489 25.90 1.94 -12.30
C ALA A 489 26.75 2.10 -13.57
N LYS A 490 27.41 1.03 -14.03
CA LYS A 490 28.20 1.04 -15.28
C LYS A 490 27.31 1.32 -16.49
N ALA A 491 26.12 0.70 -16.56
CA ALA A 491 25.17 0.99 -17.62
C ALA A 491 24.71 2.45 -17.62
N LEU A 492 24.51 3.04 -16.44
CA LEU A 492 24.16 4.45 -16.32
C LEU A 492 25.29 5.37 -16.81
N MET A 493 26.53 5.10 -16.40
CA MET A 493 27.71 5.87 -16.83
C MET A 493 27.86 5.84 -18.35
N SER A 494 27.86 4.65 -18.97
CA SER A 494 27.96 4.52 -20.44
C SER A 494 26.79 5.18 -21.17
N TYR A 495 25.59 5.16 -20.60
CA TYR A 495 24.45 5.88 -21.16
C TYR A 495 24.63 7.40 -21.09
N MET A 496 25.10 7.94 -19.95
CA MET A 496 25.36 9.37 -19.78
C MET A 496 26.42 9.86 -20.78
N GLU A 497 27.50 9.11 -20.97
CA GLU A 497 28.55 9.38 -21.96
C GLU A 497 27.99 9.40 -23.39
N LYS A 498 27.31 8.33 -23.83
CA LYS A 498 26.74 8.25 -25.19
C LYS A 498 25.70 9.34 -25.49
N THR A 499 25.13 9.97 -24.48
CA THR A 499 24.10 11.00 -24.63
C THR A 499 24.59 12.41 -24.37
N GLN A 500 25.81 12.60 -23.86
CA GLN A 500 26.33 13.90 -23.41
C GLN A 500 26.14 15.00 -24.47
N ASN A 501 26.54 14.74 -25.71
CA ASN A 501 26.47 15.71 -26.81
C ASN A 501 25.10 15.79 -27.52
N LEU A 502 24.13 14.96 -27.12
CA LEU A 502 22.80 14.90 -27.74
C LEU A 502 21.73 15.64 -26.92
N ARG A 503 22.05 15.95 -25.66
CA ARG A 503 21.10 16.45 -24.67
C ARG A 503 20.74 17.91 -24.89
N LYS A 504 19.47 18.22 -24.64
CA LYS A 504 18.90 19.58 -24.65
C LYS A 504 18.22 19.93 -23.32
N SER A 505 18.28 19.02 -22.36
CA SER A 505 17.60 19.11 -21.07
C SER A 505 18.37 18.35 -20.01
N ASP A 506 18.15 18.73 -18.76
CA ASP A 506 18.75 18.10 -17.57
C ASP A 506 18.11 16.73 -17.22
N ASN A 507 16.98 16.35 -17.83
CA ASN A 507 16.38 15.03 -17.63
C ASN A 507 17.38 13.90 -17.94
N LEU A 508 17.47 12.91 -17.06
CA LEU A 508 18.40 11.79 -17.23
C LEU A 508 18.11 11.04 -18.53
N PHE A 509 16.85 10.63 -18.73
CA PHE A 509 16.44 9.95 -19.96
C PHE A 509 15.98 10.92 -21.04
N ILE A 510 16.51 10.73 -22.25
CA ILE A 510 16.14 11.46 -23.46
C ILE A 510 15.72 10.46 -24.55
N SER A 511 14.98 10.93 -25.55
CA SER A 511 14.63 10.12 -26.72
C SER A 511 15.92 9.68 -27.41
N PHE A 512 16.02 8.42 -27.84
CA PHE A 512 17.13 7.96 -28.68
C PHE A 512 16.95 8.34 -30.17
N ARG A 513 15.84 9.02 -30.51
CA ARG A 513 15.58 9.58 -31.85
C ARG A 513 15.63 11.09 -31.81
N LYS A 514 16.13 11.72 -32.88
CA LYS A 514 16.02 13.16 -33.12
C LYS A 514 14.56 13.61 -32.94
N PRO A 515 14.28 14.75 -32.28
CA PRO A 515 15.23 15.78 -31.86
C PRO A 515 15.86 15.58 -30.45
N TYR A 516 15.84 14.36 -29.89
CA TYR A 516 16.47 14.00 -28.60
C TYR A 516 15.88 14.72 -27.38
N ASN A 517 14.57 14.97 -27.41
CA ASN A 517 13.86 15.63 -26.29
C ASN A 517 13.82 14.75 -25.03
N SER A 518 13.59 15.38 -23.88
CA SER A 518 13.25 14.66 -22.64
C SER A 518 12.04 13.76 -22.83
N VAL A 519 12.01 12.64 -22.10
CA VAL A 519 10.95 11.63 -22.24
C VAL A 519 10.02 11.59 -21.04
N THR A 520 8.81 11.13 -21.30
CA THR A 520 7.77 10.94 -20.29
C THR A 520 7.85 9.54 -19.67
N SER A 521 7.13 9.33 -18.57
CA SER A 521 6.99 8.00 -17.96
C SER A 521 6.42 6.97 -18.94
N GLN A 522 5.61 7.38 -19.94
CA GLN A 522 5.05 6.50 -20.96
C GLN A 522 6.12 5.94 -21.89
N SER A 523 7.09 6.76 -22.31
CA SER A 523 8.20 6.32 -23.15
C SER A 523 9.07 5.31 -22.43
N ILE A 524 9.45 5.58 -21.17
CA ILE A 524 10.24 4.66 -20.34
C ILE A 524 9.46 3.36 -20.11
N SER A 525 8.16 3.44 -19.83
CA SER A 525 7.29 2.27 -19.70
C SER A 525 7.25 1.45 -20.99
N ARG A 526 7.30 2.08 -22.16
CA ARG A 526 7.37 1.38 -23.45
C ARG A 526 8.72 0.69 -23.61
N TRP A 527 9.83 1.36 -23.31
CA TRP A 527 11.16 0.77 -23.39
C TRP A 527 11.33 -0.45 -22.50
N ILE A 528 10.90 -0.37 -21.24
CA ILE A 528 10.90 -1.52 -20.32
C ILE A 528 10.06 -2.66 -20.91
N LYS A 529 8.85 -2.36 -21.41
CA LYS A 529 7.99 -3.39 -22.03
C LYS A 529 8.63 -4.00 -23.27
N ASP A 530 9.33 -3.21 -24.08
CA ASP A 530 10.06 -3.69 -25.24
C ASP A 530 11.20 -4.63 -24.81
N THR A 531 12.00 -4.25 -23.80
CA THR A 531 13.02 -5.14 -23.21
C THR A 531 12.44 -6.45 -22.71
N LEU A 532 11.28 -6.42 -22.04
CA LEU A 532 10.60 -7.64 -21.57
C LEU A 532 10.22 -8.54 -22.76
N ARG A 533 9.69 -7.97 -23.84
CA ARG A 533 9.36 -8.74 -25.05
C ARG A 533 10.61 -9.33 -25.69
N ASP A 534 11.65 -8.51 -25.83
CA ASP A 534 12.89 -8.89 -26.52
C ASP A 534 13.67 -9.96 -25.72
N SER A 535 13.46 -10.04 -24.41
CA SER A 535 13.98 -11.11 -23.52
C SER A 535 13.11 -12.37 -23.46
N GLY A 536 11.97 -12.42 -24.15
CA GLY A 536 11.08 -13.59 -24.18
C GLY A 536 9.98 -13.61 -23.12
N VAL A 537 9.81 -12.55 -22.33
CA VAL A 537 8.67 -12.43 -21.39
C VAL A 537 7.38 -12.14 -22.17
N ASP A 538 6.30 -12.84 -21.86
CA ASP A 538 4.99 -12.62 -22.50
C ASP A 538 4.37 -11.26 -22.09
N VAL A 539 4.52 -10.29 -22.96
CA VAL A 539 4.00 -8.92 -22.78
C VAL A 539 2.51 -8.75 -23.11
N SER A 540 1.82 -9.82 -23.51
CA SER A 540 0.36 -9.87 -23.56
C SER A 540 -0.23 -9.99 -22.15
N ILE A 541 0.49 -10.68 -21.26
CA ILE A 541 0.18 -10.82 -19.83
C ILE A 541 0.81 -9.65 -19.08
N PHE A 542 2.13 -9.49 -19.18
CA PHE A 542 2.92 -8.60 -18.33
C PHE A 542 3.12 -7.20 -18.95
N SER A 543 2.95 -6.15 -18.14
CA SER A 543 3.30 -4.77 -18.52
C SER A 543 4.59 -4.33 -17.84
N ALA A 544 5.14 -3.17 -18.19
CA ALA A 544 6.30 -2.60 -17.50
C ALA A 544 6.12 -2.42 -15.97
N HIS A 545 4.89 -2.34 -15.47
CA HIS A 545 4.67 -2.31 -14.01
C HIS A 545 5.00 -3.64 -13.33
N SER A 546 4.91 -4.76 -14.06
CA SER A 546 5.25 -6.10 -13.56
C SER A 546 6.71 -6.20 -13.13
N THR A 547 7.63 -5.42 -13.70
CA THR A 547 9.05 -5.37 -13.32
C THR A 547 9.25 -5.12 -11.83
N ARG A 548 8.41 -4.26 -11.23
CA ARG A 548 8.44 -4.02 -9.80
C ARG A 548 8.01 -5.26 -9.00
N HIS A 549 7.01 -5.99 -9.47
CA HIS A 549 6.54 -7.23 -8.83
C HIS A 549 7.60 -8.33 -8.94
N ALA A 550 8.20 -8.52 -10.12
CA ALA A 550 9.26 -9.49 -10.37
C ALA A 550 10.49 -9.23 -9.50
N SER A 551 10.99 -7.98 -9.49
CA SER A 551 12.13 -7.57 -8.68
C SER A 551 11.90 -7.83 -7.19
N THR A 552 10.78 -7.34 -6.64
CA THR A 552 10.50 -7.47 -5.21
C THR A 552 10.21 -8.91 -4.78
N SER A 553 9.56 -9.72 -5.63
CA SER A 553 9.35 -11.15 -5.37
C SER A 553 10.67 -11.92 -5.40
N THR A 554 11.56 -11.61 -6.35
CA THR A 554 12.88 -12.24 -6.44
C THR A 554 13.74 -11.91 -5.23
N ALA A 555 13.75 -10.64 -4.78
CA ALA A 555 14.47 -10.24 -3.57
C ALA A 555 13.95 -10.99 -2.33
N TYR A 556 12.63 -11.09 -2.19
CA TYR A 556 12.01 -11.82 -1.09
C TYR A 556 12.35 -13.32 -1.12
N ASN A 557 12.25 -13.96 -2.28
CA ASN A 557 12.60 -15.38 -2.45
C ASN A 557 14.09 -15.66 -2.19
N ARG A 558 14.96 -14.65 -2.35
CA ARG A 558 16.39 -14.72 -2.00
C ARG A 558 16.68 -14.36 -0.54
N GLY A 559 15.66 -14.26 0.31
CA GLY A 559 15.82 -14.03 1.75
C GLY A 559 16.08 -12.58 2.16
N VAL A 560 15.92 -11.60 1.25
CA VAL A 560 16.09 -10.19 1.62
C VAL A 560 14.99 -9.76 2.60
N ASN A 561 15.37 -9.09 3.68
CA ASN A 561 14.45 -8.61 4.71
C ASN A 561 13.31 -7.76 4.10
N VAL A 562 12.07 -8.06 4.51
CA VAL A 562 10.86 -7.43 3.95
C VAL A 562 10.83 -5.92 4.15
N ASP A 563 11.33 -5.42 5.28
CA ASP A 563 11.37 -3.98 5.56
C ASP A 563 12.39 -3.27 4.69
N LEU A 564 13.52 -3.90 4.39
CA LEU A 564 14.47 -3.40 3.40
C LEU A 564 13.82 -3.31 2.01
N ILE A 565 13.09 -4.35 1.58
CA ILE A 565 12.37 -4.34 0.30
C ILE A 565 11.30 -3.23 0.27
N ARG A 566 10.58 -3.02 1.39
CA ARG A 566 9.58 -1.94 1.52
C ARG A 566 10.24 -0.56 1.39
N ASN A 567 11.32 -0.33 2.12
CA ASN A 567 12.07 0.93 2.11
C ASN A 567 12.61 1.22 0.70
N MET A 568 13.26 0.24 0.07
CA MET A 568 13.77 0.33 -1.30
C MET A 568 12.65 0.65 -2.31
N ALA A 569 11.49 0.01 -2.18
CA ALA A 569 10.37 0.27 -3.09
C ALA A 569 9.64 1.60 -2.80
N GLY A 570 10.12 2.42 -1.86
CA GLY A 570 9.54 3.69 -1.43
C GLY A 570 8.20 3.52 -0.70
N ARG A 571 8.15 2.62 0.28
CA ARG A 571 6.94 2.32 1.08
C ARG A 571 7.18 2.46 2.56
N THR A 572 6.10 2.76 3.28
CA THR A 572 6.08 2.77 4.74
C THR A 572 6.18 1.35 5.30
N GLY A 573 6.91 1.19 6.41
CA GLY A 573 7.16 -0.10 7.07
C GLY A 573 5.88 -0.88 7.41
N ASN A 574 4.80 -0.20 7.77
CA ASN A 574 3.55 -0.83 8.20
C ASN A 574 2.61 -1.27 7.03
N SER A 575 3.09 -1.29 5.79
CA SER A 575 2.23 -1.52 4.62
C SER A 575 1.96 -3.00 4.32
N THR A 576 0.72 -3.46 4.55
CA THR A 576 0.21 -4.78 4.07
C THR A 576 0.21 -4.90 2.54
N THR A 577 0.39 -3.77 1.84
CA THR A 577 0.44 -3.69 0.38
C THR A 577 1.54 -4.54 -0.21
N PHE A 578 2.66 -4.77 0.49
CA PHE A 578 3.75 -5.64 0.02
C PHE A 578 3.28 -7.10 -0.15
N ALA A 579 2.79 -7.71 0.93
CA ALA A 579 2.27 -9.09 0.90
C ALA A 579 1.08 -9.22 -0.06
N ARG A 580 0.15 -8.24 -0.06
CA ARG A 580 -1.07 -8.33 -0.87
C ARG A 580 -0.84 -8.16 -2.36
N PHE A 581 0.13 -7.35 -2.78
CA PHE A 581 0.27 -6.97 -4.19
C PHE A 581 1.64 -7.26 -4.81
N TYR A 582 2.71 -7.39 -4.04
CA TYR A 582 4.09 -7.43 -4.58
C TYR A 582 4.79 -8.76 -4.38
N ASN A 583 4.45 -9.52 -3.33
CA ASN A 583 4.86 -10.91 -3.23
C ASN A 583 3.99 -11.75 -4.18
N ARG A 584 4.56 -12.21 -5.29
CA ARG A 584 3.89 -13.01 -6.32
C ARG A 584 4.72 -14.24 -6.62
N VAL A 585 4.04 -15.37 -6.87
CA VAL A 585 4.69 -16.62 -7.25
C VAL A 585 5.38 -16.41 -8.60
N ILE A 586 6.65 -16.79 -8.70
CA ILE A 586 7.42 -16.75 -9.95
C ILE A 586 6.98 -17.97 -10.78
N VAL A 587 6.76 -17.80 -12.09
CA VAL A 587 6.14 -18.83 -12.95
C VAL A 587 6.79 -20.22 -12.79
N ASP A 588 8.11 -20.30 -12.61
CA ASP A 588 8.82 -21.58 -12.48
C ASP A 588 8.95 -22.12 -11.05
N SER A 589 8.53 -21.37 -10.02
CA SER A 589 8.50 -21.83 -8.63
C SER A 589 7.14 -22.40 -8.21
N ALA A 590 6.22 -22.59 -9.16
CA ALA A 590 4.85 -23.00 -8.92
C ALA A 590 4.72 -24.51 -8.67
N ASP A 591 5.63 -25.10 -7.88
CA ASP A 591 5.44 -26.46 -7.40
C ASP A 591 4.46 -26.44 -6.21
N SER A 592 3.19 -26.24 -6.57
CA SER A 592 2.02 -26.26 -5.66
C SER A 592 1.93 -27.59 -4.89
N SER A 593 2.69 -28.60 -5.33
CA SER A 593 2.82 -29.89 -4.68
C SER A 593 3.56 -29.83 -3.35
N ASN A 594 4.41 -28.82 -3.09
CA ASN A 594 5.18 -28.77 -1.83
C ASN A 594 4.30 -28.60 -0.59
N PHE A 595 3.22 -27.82 -0.66
CA PHE A 595 2.28 -27.70 0.46
C PHE A 595 1.56 -29.03 0.71
N ALA A 596 1.01 -29.65 -0.33
CA ALA A 596 0.36 -30.94 -0.23
C ALA A 596 1.33 -32.04 0.25
N LYS A 597 2.55 -32.09 -0.29
CA LYS A 597 3.62 -33.00 0.14
C LYS A 597 4.02 -32.78 1.59
N SER A 598 4.11 -31.53 2.07
CA SER A 598 4.45 -31.23 3.47
C SER A 598 3.38 -31.67 4.48
N ILE A 599 2.13 -31.81 4.03
CA ILE A 599 1.01 -32.31 4.85
C ILE A 599 0.90 -33.82 4.72
N CYS A 600 1.11 -34.36 3.52
CA CYS A 600 0.85 -35.77 3.21
C CYS A 600 2.06 -36.69 3.37
N ILE A 601 3.27 -36.15 3.52
CA ILE A 601 4.48 -36.95 3.79
C ILE A 601 4.84 -36.74 5.27
N PRO A 602 4.68 -37.77 6.12
CA PRO A 602 5.12 -37.68 7.50
C PRO A 602 6.63 -37.41 7.54
N LYS A 603 7.06 -36.50 8.41
CA LYS A 603 8.49 -36.33 8.71
C LYS A 603 9.00 -37.66 9.26
N ASN A 604 9.91 -38.33 8.56
CA ASN A 604 10.73 -39.33 9.21
C ASN A 604 11.50 -38.61 10.33
N ILE A 605 11.23 -39.04 11.56
CA ILE A 605 12.02 -38.70 12.73
C ILE A 605 13.14 -39.73 12.71
N ASP A 606 14.32 -39.30 12.29
CA ASP A 606 15.60 -39.95 12.65
C ASP A 606 16.46 -38.90 13.35
#